data_AF-A0A0F5JNE4-F1
#
_entry.id   AF-A0A0F5JNE4-F1
#
_cell.length_a   1.000
_cell.length_b   1.000
_cell.length_c   1.000
_cell.angle_alpha   90.00
_cell.angle_beta   90.00
_cell.angle_gamma   90.00
#
_symmetry.space_group_name_H-M   'P 1'
#
loop_
_entity.id
_entity.type
_entity.pdbx_description
1 polymer ?
#
loop_
_entity_poly.entity_id
_entity_poly.type
_entity_poly.pdbx_seq_one_letter_code
_entity_poly.pdbx_strand_id
1 'polypeptide(L)'
;MDEKQLLFEFLEIEKRRLSLSLGECQLDTKPLGKSETGIVFKGRMNGNDVALKFFLYKGDGSGKEKWLNKLKAKYLTISLLETRSNIVQYADFDTVTVQGQVIPVLVMKLYRCSLEEYRSVLSVDSFLKLFRFLTNTVQFLHSMGIVHGAIKPRNILVDDHNDFVLTDIAMAETADPDNSDITAIGETLQWYAFGNTNNDTAISKVFPALKFYDRIVERCLTQDTQQRFHTVDEMLAFAEIQKERDPNDLLKEFSLICRKNFPKELPEFVHCSDQAKIVKLFSEFVGKKEFFGSNLVYFTDVDRHVFAPQICKNGYIKFDNSSQFRVLDIWIHSDNDMRNDYILVHHSNTLPEKVNGKDVYRWAVYEDHMLITWEEAMNGFAECEGDIIALDRNKIEFYNRIPREGYVFIALNHLHSLISPANICTLKDYFFRFSFNYVNRYILDDMNNMTKLHVTSPRRK
;
A
#
# COMPACT_ATOMS: atom_id res chain seq x y z
N MET A 1 -49.43 -12.42 -2.35
CA MET A 1 -48.73 -13.55 -2.98
C MET A 1 -47.24 -13.28 -2.85
N ASP A 2 -46.43 -14.27 -2.45
CA ASP A 2 -44.98 -14.09 -2.29
C ASP A 2 -44.34 -13.77 -3.66
N GLU A 3 -43.65 -12.62 -3.78
CA GLU A 3 -43.00 -12.20 -5.03
C GLU A 3 -41.99 -13.24 -5.54
N LYS A 4 -41.39 -13.99 -4.62
CA LYS A 4 -40.50 -15.10 -4.98
C LYS A 4 -41.25 -16.16 -5.78
N GLN A 5 -42.41 -16.59 -5.30
CA GLN A 5 -43.20 -17.62 -5.96
C GLN A 5 -43.72 -17.13 -7.31
N LEU A 6 -44.21 -15.88 -7.35
CA LEU A 6 -44.61 -15.21 -8.58
C LEU A 6 -43.48 -15.18 -9.62
N LEU A 7 -42.26 -14.82 -9.22
CA LEU A 7 -41.11 -14.80 -10.11
C LEU A 7 -40.80 -16.19 -10.67
N PHE A 8 -40.78 -17.24 -9.83
CA PHE A 8 -40.50 -18.60 -10.32
C PHE A 8 -41.58 -19.11 -11.27
N GLU A 9 -42.86 -18.90 -10.96
CA GLU A 9 -43.96 -19.30 -11.85
C GLU A 9 -43.86 -18.58 -13.20
N PHE A 10 -43.59 -17.28 -13.18
CA PHE A 10 -43.37 -16.49 -14.39
C PHE A 10 -42.18 -16.99 -15.22
N LEU A 11 -41.03 -17.23 -14.57
CA LEU A 11 -39.84 -17.73 -15.25
C LEU A 11 -40.07 -19.10 -15.89
N GLU A 12 -40.91 -19.97 -15.31
CA GLU A 12 -41.27 -21.25 -15.92
C GLU A 12 -42.21 -21.07 -17.13
N ILE A 13 -43.22 -20.20 -17.01
CA ILE A 13 -44.17 -19.89 -18.12
C ILE A 13 -43.42 -19.32 -19.32
N GLU A 14 -42.51 -18.37 -19.09
CA GLU A 14 -41.71 -17.73 -20.14
C GLU A 14 -40.55 -18.60 -20.62
N LYS A 15 -40.45 -19.86 -20.16
CA LYS A 15 -39.33 -20.77 -20.47
C LYS A 15 -37.96 -20.10 -20.23
N ARG A 16 -37.91 -19.25 -19.21
CA ARG A 16 -36.75 -18.49 -18.74
C ARG A 16 -36.19 -17.50 -19.77
N ARG A 17 -37.01 -17.04 -20.71
CA ARG A 17 -36.68 -15.96 -21.63
C ARG A 17 -37.28 -14.65 -21.13
N LEU A 18 -36.49 -13.59 -21.15
CA LEU A 18 -36.89 -12.27 -20.69
C LEU A 18 -36.54 -11.23 -21.75
N SER A 19 -37.53 -10.43 -22.13
CA SER A 19 -37.29 -9.21 -22.90
C SER A 19 -36.92 -8.08 -21.93
N LEU A 20 -35.66 -7.64 -21.96
CA LEU A 20 -35.13 -6.51 -21.20
C LEU A 20 -34.74 -5.36 -22.15
N SER A 21 -34.46 -4.18 -21.60
CA SER A 21 -34.11 -2.96 -22.33
C SER A 21 -32.88 -3.15 -23.23
N LEU A 22 -31.90 -3.94 -22.76
CA LEU A 22 -30.69 -4.28 -23.50
C LEU A 22 -30.89 -5.42 -24.51
N GLY A 23 -32.04 -6.10 -24.51
CA GLY A 23 -32.37 -7.19 -25.43
C GLY A 23 -32.92 -8.45 -24.73
N GLU A 24 -33.08 -9.51 -25.51
CA GLU A 24 -33.53 -10.81 -25.03
C GLU A 24 -32.45 -11.51 -24.19
N CYS A 25 -32.85 -11.98 -23.01
CA CYS A 25 -32.00 -12.71 -22.08
C CYS A 25 -32.57 -14.11 -21.82
N GLN A 26 -31.75 -15.14 -22.00
CA GLN A 26 -32.06 -16.52 -21.62
C GLN A 26 -31.40 -16.84 -20.28
N LEU A 27 -32.19 -17.12 -19.23
CA LEU A 27 -31.67 -17.49 -17.91
C LEU A 27 -31.41 -18.99 -17.78
N ASP A 28 -30.41 -19.31 -16.97
CA ASP A 28 -30.15 -20.67 -16.50
C ASP A 28 -31.25 -21.17 -15.56
N THR A 29 -31.34 -22.50 -15.43
CA THR A 29 -32.37 -23.14 -14.62
C THR A 29 -32.14 -22.97 -13.11
N LYS A 30 -30.88 -22.99 -12.69
CA LYS A 30 -30.51 -22.86 -11.27
C LYS A 30 -30.09 -21.43 -10.95
N PRO A 31 -30.57 -20.85 -9.84
CA PRO A 31 -30.05 -19.58 -9.37
C PRO A 31 -28.59 -19.73 -8.91
N LEU A 32 -27.77 -18.72 -9.19
CA LEU A 32 -26.40 -18.62 -8.69
C LEU A 32 -26.36 -18.37 -7.19
N GLY A 33 -27.32 -17.60 -6.68
CA GLY A 33 -27.38 -17.23 -5.27
C GLY A 33 -28.75 -16.72 -4.85
N LYS A 34 -29.03 -16.84 -3.56
CA LYS A 34 -30.23 -16.29 -2.91
C LYS A 34 -29.78 -15.50 -1.69
N SER A 35 -30.23 -14.27 -1.57
CA SER A 35 -29.94 -13.42 -0.41
C SER A 35 -31.24 -12.81 0.13
N GLU A 36 -31.13 -12.04 1.20
CA GLU A 36 -32.28 -11.32 1.75
C GLU A 36 -32.86 -10.29 0.78
N THR A 37 -32.02 -9.74 -0.10
CA THR A 37 -32.35 -8.66 -1.04
C THR A 37 -32.85 -9.17 -2.38
N GLY A 38 -32.71 -10.47 -2.69
CA GLY A 38 -33.14 -11.00 -3.98
C GLY A 38 -32.57 -12.36 -4.38
N ILE A 39 -32.74 -12.67 -5.66
CA ILE A 39 -32.26 -13.91 -6.29
C ILE A 39 -31.42 -13.56 -7.52
N VAL A 40 -30.29 -14.25 -7.68
CA VAL A 40 -29.37 -14.03 -8.80
C VAL A 40 -29.40 -15.24 -9.73
N PHE A 41 -29.53 -15.00 -11.04
CA PHE A 41 -29.42 -16.00 -12.09
C PHE A 41 -28.26 -15.67 -13.03
N LYS A 42 -27.62 -16.71 -13.56
CA LYS A 42 -26.82 -16.59 -14.78
C LYS A 42 -27.78 -16.44 -15.96
N GLY A 43 -27.44 -15.58 -16.90
CA GLY A 43 -28.16 -15.44 -18.15
C GLY A 43 -27.24 -15.19 -19.32
N ARG A 44 -27.77 -15.37 -20.53
CA ARG A 44 -27.10 -15.04 -21.78
C ARG A 44 -27.88 -13.97 -22.51
N MET A 45 -27.24 -12.82 -22.76
CA MET A 45 -27.84 -11.65 -23.39
C MET A 45 -26.89 -11.08 -24.44
N ASN A 46 -27.37 -10.88 -25.66
CA ASN A 46 -26.57 -10.42 -26.81
C ASN A 46 -25.25 -11.19 -27.01
N GLY A 47 -25.28 -12.51 -26.79
CA GLY A 47 -24.12 -13.41 -26.92
C GLY A 47 -23.19 -13.46 -25.71
N ASN A 48 -23.36 -12.57 -24.72
CA ASN A 48 -22.52 -12.47 -23.53
C ASN A 48 -23.17 -13.15 -22.32
N ASP A 49 -22.33 -13.73 -21.46
CA ASP A 49 -22.75 -14.24 -20.16
C ASP A 49 -22.85 -13.09 -19.14
N VAL A 50 -23.98 -13.00 -18.46
CA VAL A 50 -24.31 -11.94 -17.49
C VAL A 50 -24.91 -12.54 -16.22
N ALA A 51 -24.87 -11.78 -15.12
CA ALA A 51 -25.64 -12.09 -13.92
C ALA A 51 -26.83 -11.13 -13.81
N LEU A 52 -28.01 -11.67 -13.48
CA LEU A 52 -29.24 -10.90 -13.29
C LEU A 52 -29.71 -11.06 -11.86
N LYS A 53 -29.76 -9.95 -11.12
CA LYS A 53 -30.27 -9.91 -9.76
C LYS A 53 -31.68 -9.35 -9.73
N PHE A 54 -32.64 -10.19 -9.35
CA PHE A 54 -34.03 -9.82 -9.14
C PHE A 54 -34.22 -9.41 -7.68
N PHE A 55 -34.65 -8.17 -7.46
CA PHE A 55 -34.93 -7.66 -6.12
C PHE A 55 -36.37 -7.99 -5.73
N LEU A 56 -36.54 -8.61 -4.56
CA LEU A 56 -37.84 -9.05 -4.08
C LEU A 56 -38.26 -8.21 -2.88
N TYR A 57 -39.40 -7.53 -2.98
CA TYR A 57 -39.95 -6.69 -1.94
C TYR A 57 -40.62 -7.53 -0.84
N LYS A 58 -40.28 -7.26 0.41
CA LYS A 58 -40.82 -7.94 1.60
C LYS A 58 -41.57 -6.93 2.48
N GLY A 59 -42.74 -6.48 2.02
CA GLY A 59 -43.59 -5.55 2.77
C GLY A 59 -45.03 -5.57 2.27
N ASP A 60 -45.90 -4.85 2.96
CA ASP A 60 -47.23 -4.53 2.43
C ASP A 60 -47.07 -3.48 1.31
N GLY A 61 -47.95 -3.50 0.31
CA GLY A 61 -47.78 -2.71 -0.92
C GLY A 61 -47.65 -1.18 -0.71
N SER A 62 -47.94 -0.68 0.50
CA SER A 62 -47.87 0.73 0.89
C SER A 62 -46.45 1.33 0.85
N GLY A 63 -45.38 0.51 0.86
CA GLY A 63 -43.98 0.97 0.83
C GLY A 63 -43.19 0.65 -0.44
N LYS A 64 -43.77 -0.11 -1.39
CA LYS A 64 -43.04 -0.68 -2.53
C LYS A 64 -42.47 0.37 -3.48
N GLU A 65 -43.22 1.42 -3.78
CA GLU A 65 -42.76 2.51 -4.66
C GLU A 65 -41.57 3.26 -4.05
N LYS A 66 -41.67 3.61 -2.76
CA LYS A 66 -40.58 4.27 -2.02
C LYS A 66 -39.33 3.40 -1.98
N TRP A 67 -39.49 2.09 -1.80
CA TRP A 67 -38.40 1.12 -1.84
C TRP A 67 -37.74 1.04 -3.23
N LEU A 68 -38.54 0.96 -4.30
CA LEU A 68 -38.05 0.94 -5.67
C LEU A 68 -37.27 2.22 -6.02
N ASN A 69 -37.78 3.39 -5.62
CA ASN A 69 -37.08 4.65 -5.84
C ASN A 69 -35.74 4.72 -5.10
N LYS A 70 -35.64 4.13 -3.89
CA LYS A 70 -34.36 3.99 -3.19
C LYS A 70 -33.39 3.08 -3.94
N LEU A 71 -33.84 1.96 -4.50
CA LEU A 71 -32.99 1.06 -5.30
C LEU A 71 -32.46 1.76 -6.55
N LYS A 72 -33.32 2.48 -7.28
CA LYS A 72 -32.93 3.27 -8.47
C LYS A 72 -31.90 4.34 -8.13
N ALA A 73 -32.10 5.07 -7.02
CA ALA A 73 -31.14 6.07 -6.56
C ALA A 73 -29.78 5.45 -6.22
N LYS A 74 -29.76 4.30 -5.52
CA LYS A 74 -28.52 3.56 -5.21
C LYS A 74 -27.81 3.10 -6.48
N TYR A 75 -28.54 2.52 -7.44
CA TYR A 75 -27.98 2.14 -8.73
C TYR A 75 -27.33 3.33 -9.44
N LEU A 76 -28.01 4.48 -9.49
CA LEU A 76 -27.48 5.69 -10.11
C LEU A 76 -26.20 6.17 -9.41
N THR A 77 -26.18 6.25 -8.09
CA THR A 77 -24.99 6.64 -7.31
C THR A 77 -23.78 5.78 -7.66
N ILE A 78 -23.92 4.46 -7.67
CA ILE A 78 -22.81 3.55 -7.98
C ILE A 78 -22.43 3.64 -9.47
N SER A 79 -23.41 3.81 -10.36
CA SER A 79 -23.21 3.92 -11.80
C SER A 79 -22.61 5.26 -12.24
N LEU A 80 -22.43 6.21 -11.33
CA LEU A 80 -21.75 7.49 -11.59
C LEU A 80 -20.33 7.54 -11.00
N LEU A 81 -19.87 6.52 -10.29
CA LEU A 81 -18.50 6.46 -9.77
C LEU A 81 -17.49 6.42 -10.93
N GLU A 82 -16.45 7.26 -10.87
CA GLU A 82 -15.43 7.41 -11.92
C GLU A 82 -14.51 6.17 -12.01
N THR A 83 -14.23 5.53 -10.87
CA THR A 83 -13.39 4.32 -10.78
C THR A 83 -14.18 3.16 -10.17
N ARG A 84 -14.08 1.97 -10.79
CA ARG A 84 -14.85 0.78 -10.40
C ARG A 84 -14.03 -0.51 -10.44
N SER A 85 -12.71 -0.43 -10.33
CA SER A 85 -11.84 -1.62 -10.45
C SER A 85 -12.16 -2.70 -9.42
N ASN A 86 -12.66 -2.31 -8.25
CA ASN A 86 -12.94 -3.22 -7.13
C ASN A 86 -14.44 -3.35 -6.82
N ILE A 87 -15.30 -2.82 -7.69
CA ILE A 87 -16.75 -2.82 -7.52
C ILE A 87 -17.38 -3.55 -8.69
N VAL A 88 -18.44 -4.31 -8.42
CA VAL A 88 -19.17 -5.06 -9.44
C VAL A 88 -19.61 -4.11 -10.58
N GLN A 89 -19.42 -4.56 -11.81
CA GLN A 89 -19.74 -3.74 -12.97
C GLN A 89 -21.21 -3.90 -13.33
N TYR A 90 -21.98 -2.83 -13.17
CA TYR A 90 -23.38 -2.78 -13.59
C TYR A 90 -23.48 -2.44 -15.07
N ALA A 91 -24.36 -3.16 -15.77
CA ALA A 91 -24.65 -2.95 -17.18
C ALA A 91 -25.97 -2.17 -17.35
N ASP A 92 -27.02 -2.57 -16.64
CA ASP A 92 -28.33 -1.93 -16.72
C ASP A 92 -29.21 -2.21 -15.49
N PHE A 93 -30.16 -1.32 -15.22
CA PHE A 93 -31.21 -1.49 -14.21
C PHE A 93 -32.57 -1.41 -14.90
N ASP A 94 -33.28 -2.53 -14.89
CA ASP A 94 -34.56 -2.70 -15.59
C ASP A 94 -35.65 -3.20 -14.64
N THR A 95 -36.85 -3.42 -15.17
CA THR A 95 -38.01 -3.93 -14.43
C THR A 95 -38.78 -4.95 -15.26
N VAL A 96 -39.22 -6.03 -14.60
CA VAL A 96 -40.08 -7.04 -15.18
C VAL A 96 -41.46 -6.95 -14.54
N THR A 97 -42.52 -6.95 -15.35
CA THR A 97 -43.90 -6.93 -14.84
C THR A 97 -44.47 -8.34 -14.83
N VAL A 98 -44.76 -8.87 -13.64
CA VAL A 98 -45.30 -10.21 -13.43
C VAL A 98 -46.67 -10.11 -12.76
N GLN A 99 -47.74 -10.48 -13.46
CA GLN A 99 -49.12 -10.40 -12.95
C GLN A 99 -49.47 -9.03 -12.32
N GLY A 100 -49.01 -7.94 -12.95
CA GLY A 100 -49.18 -6.57 -12.45
C GLY A 100 -48.22 -6.13 -11.34
N GLN A 101 -47.32 -7.01 -10.87
CA GLN A 101 -46.25 -6.67 -9.94
C GLN A 101 -44.97 -6.30 -10.69
N VAL A 102 -44.41 -5.13 -10.39
CA VAL A 102 -43.11 -4.71 -10.91
C VAL A 102 -42.00 -5.31 -10.06
N ILE A 103 -41.11 -6.08 -10.68
CA ILE A 103 -39.93 -6.71 -10.07
C ILE A 103 -38.67 -6.05 -10.68
N PRO A 104 -37.86 -5.34 -9.90
CA PRO A 104 -36.63 -4.73 -10.40
C PRO A 104 -35.57 -5.79 -10.69
N VAL A 105 -34.83 -5.61 -11.78
CA VAL A 105 -33.73 -6.48 -12.17
C VAL A 105 -32.48 -5.66 -12.48
N LEU A 106 -31.35 -6.04 -11.89
CA LEU A 106 -30.04 -5.44 -12.15
C LEU A 106 -29.21 -6.43 -12.98
N VAL A 107 -28.79 -5.97 -14.16
CA VAL A 107 -27.88 -6.68 -15.04
C VAL A 107 -26.45 -6.28 -14.68
N MET A 108 -25.59 -7.26 -14.41
CA MET A 108 -24.20 -7.05 -14.03
C MET A 108 -23.27 -8.05 -14.71
N LYS A 109 -21.97 -7.73 -14.72
CA LYS A 109 -20.93 -8.66 -15.15
C LYS A 109 -21.01 -9.95 -14.33
N LEU A 110 -20.91 -11.10 -15.00
CA LEU A 110 -20.80 -12.40 -14.35
C LEU A 110 -19.37 -12.60 -13.82
N TYR A 111 -19.26 -13.06 -12.57
CA TYR A 111 -18.00 -13.42 -11.93
C TYR A 111 -17.94 -14.92 -11.68
N ARG A 112 -16.73 -15.45 -11.49
CA ARG A 112 -16.47 -16.89 -11.42
C ARG A 112 -17.14 -17.54 -10.21
N CYS A 113 -16.99 -16.94 -9.03
CA CYS A 113 -17.54 -17.45 -7.77
C CYS A 113 -17.59 -16.37 -6.69
N SER A 114 -18.18 -16.70 -5.54
CA SER A 114 -18.05 -15.87 -4.32
C SER A 114 -16.80 -16.22 -3.50
N LEU A 115 -16.41 -15.36 -2.57
CA LEU A 115 -15.33 -15.64 -1.62
C LEU A 115 -15.64 -16.88 -0.75
N GLU A 116 -16.93 -17.14 -0.48
CA GLU A 116 -17.39 -18.36 0.23
C GLU A 116 -16.93 -19.63 -0.48
N GLU A 117 -17.08 -19.66 -1.79
CA GLU A 117 -16.70 -20.80 -2.64
C GLU A 117 -15.19 -20.84 -2.90
N TYR A 118 -14.55 -19.67 -3.00
CA TYR A 118 -13.11 -19.55 -3.25
C TYR A 118 -12.23 -20.01 -2.08
N ARG A 119 -12.73 -19.96 -0.84
CA ARG A 119 -11.97 -20.29 0.40
C ARG A 119 -11.45 -21.73 0.48
N SER A 120 -11.78 -22.59 -0.48
CA SER A 120 -11.21 -23.94 -0.58
C SER A 120 -9.68 -23.96 -0.67
N VAL A 121 -9.06 -22.85 -1.10
CA VAL A 121 -7.59 -22.67 -1.13
C VAL A 121 -7.18 -21.53 -0.20
N LEU A 122 -6.62 -21.88 0.96
CA LEU A 122 -6.06 -20.92 1.91
C LEU A 122 -4.62 -20.58 1.56
N SER A 123 -4.32 -19.30 1.40
CA SER A 123 -2.94 -18.85 1.22
C SER A 123 -2.69 -17.49 1.88
N VAL A 124 -1.45 -17.26 2.26
CA VAL A 124 -0.99 -15.96 2.79
C VAL A 124 -1.15 -14.86 1.73
N ASP A 125 -0.83 -15.14 0.47
CA ASP A 125 -0.97 -14.19 -0.64
C ASP A 125 -2.44 -13.77 -0.83
N SER A 126 -3.35 -14.74 -0.87
CA SER A 126 -4.79 -14.48 -0.97
C SER A 126 -5.32 -13.67 0.22
N PHE A 127 -4.84 -13.93 1.45
CA PHE A 127 -5.19 -13.14 2.63
C PHE A 127 -4.73 -11.68 2.46
N LEU A 128 -3.48 -11.46 2.03
CA LEU A 128 -2.93 -10.11 1.85
C LEU A 128 -3.65 -9.37 0.72
N LYS A 129 -4.00 -10.05 -0.37
CA LYS A 129 -4.83 -9.52 -1.46
C LYS A 129 -6.21 -9.13 -0.94
N LEU A 130 -6.85 -9.99 -0.15
CA LEU A 130 -8.17 -9.73 0.44
C LEU A 130 -8.13 -8.51 1.37
N PHE A 131 -7.11 -8.42 2.23
CA PHE A 131 -6.92 -7.25 3.10
C PHE A 131 -6.78 -5.96 2.29
N ARG A 132 -5.89 -5.92 1.30
CA ARG A 132 -5.69 -4.74 0.44
C ARG A 132 -6.95 -4.38 -0.34
N PHE A 133 -7.65 -5.37 -0.88
CA PHE A 133 -8.91 -5.17 -1.58
C PHE A 133 -9.95 -4.53 -0.65
N LEU A 134 -10.15 -5.09 0.55
CA LEU A 134 -11.13 -4.60 1.52
C LEU A 134 -10.81 -3.16 1.94
N THR A 135 -9.58 -2.88 2.34
CA THR A 135 -9.20 -1.53 2.80
C THR A 135 -9.29 -0.51 1.67
N ASN A 136 -8.72 -0.78 0.50
CA ASN A 136 -8.77 0.17 -0.62
C ASN A 136 -10.21 0.44 -1.07
N THR A 137 -11.05 -0.59 -1.13
CA THR A 137 -12.44 -0.46 -1.61
C THR A 137 -13.29 0.29 -0.60
N VAL A 138 -13.17 -0.02 0.69
CA VAL A 138 -13.94 0.66 1.74
C VAL A 138 -13.48 2.10 1.91
N GLN A 139 -12.16 2.37 1.87
CA GLN A 139 -11.63 3.74 1.87
C GLN A 139 -12.19 4.57 0.70
N PHE A 140 -12.21 3.99 -0.50
CA PHE A 140 -12.79 4.63 -1.67
C PHE A 140 -14.29 4.92 -1.50
N LEU A 141 -15.08 3.95 -1.04
CA LEU A 141 -16.51 4.18 -0.80
C LEU A 141 -16.74 5.27 0.25
N HIS A 142 -16.00 5.22 1.36
CA HIS A 142 -16.11 6.20 2.45
C HIS A 142 -15.71 7.60 1.99
N SER A 143 -14.71 7.76 1.12
CA SER A 143 -14.32 9.07 0.56
C SER A 143 -15.38 9.66 -0.37
N MET A 144 -16.22 8.80 -0.95
CA MET A 144 -17.41 9.19 -1.73
C MET A 144 -18.65 9.38 -0.85
N GLY A 145 -18.55 9.26 0.48
CA GLY A 145 -19.68 9.34 1.41
C GLY A 145 -20.61 8.12 1.38
N ILE A 146 -20.15 6.99 0.85
CA ILE A 146 -20.92 5.76 0.70
C ILE A 146 -20.47 4.76 1.77
N VAL A 147 -21.40 4.32 2.61
CA VAL A 147 -21.19 3.18 3.53
C VAL A 147 -21.71 1.91 2.85
N HIS A 148 -20.93 0.83 2.88
CA HIS A 148 -21.36 -0.42 2.27
C HIS A 148 -22.46 -1.11 3.10
N GLY A 149 -22.22 -1.31 4.40
CA GLY A 149 -23.20 -1.76 5.40
C GLY A 149 -23.60 -3.23 5.34
N ALA A 150 -23.01 -4.00 4.42
CA ALA A 150 -23.31 -5.42 4.23
C ALA A 150 -22.09 -6.22 3.72
N ILE A 151 -20.88 -5.85 4.13
CA ILE A 151 -19.67 -6.59 3.73
C ILE A 151 -19.71 -7.95 4.41
N LYS A 152 -19.55 -9.01 3.60
CA LYS A 152 -19.49 -10.41 4.05
C LYS A 152 -18.95 -11.27 2.92
N PRO A 153 -18.44 -12.48 3.22
CA PRO A 153 -17.86 -13.38 2.21
C PRO A 153 -18.73 -13.59 0.96
N ARG A 154 -20.04 -13.86 1.08
CA ARG A 154 -20.93 -13.99 -0.09
C ARG A 154 -21.07 -12.75 -0.98
N ASN A 155 -20.76 -11.56 -0.44
CA ASN A 155 -20.84 -10.28 -1.14
C ASN A 155 -19.48 -9.83 -1.72
N ILE A 156 -18.47 -10.69 -1.64
CA ILE A 156 -17.17 -10.51 -2.30
C ILE A 156 -17.11 -11.56 -3.40
N LEU A 157 -17.02 -11.10 -4.64
CA LEU A 157 -16.93 -11.93 -5.83
C LEU A 157 -15.46 -12.10 -6.24
N VAL A 158 -15.17 -13.19 -6.94
CA VAL A 158 -13.86 -13.50 -7.47
C VAL A 158 -13.95 -13.62 -8.99
N ASP A 159 -13.08 -12.92 -9.70
CA ASP A 159 -13.00 -13.01 -11.14
C ASP A 159 -12.09 -14.16 -11.62
N ASP A 160 -11.87 -14.24 -12.93
CA ASP A 160 -11.04 -15.28 -13.55
C ASP A 160 -9.53 -15.11 -13.27
N HIS A 161 -9.11 -13.94 -12.80
CA HIS A 161 -7.72 -13.62 -12.41
C HIS A 161 -7.45 -13.85 -10.91
N ASN A 162 -8.46 -14.31 -10.16
CA ASN A 162 -8.45 -14.41 -8.70
C ASN A 162 -8.40 -13.05 -7.99
N ASP A 163 -8.84 -11.98 -8.66
CA ASP A 163 -9.02 -10.68 -8.03
C ASP A 163 -10.42 -10.56 -7.43
N PHE A 164 -10.52 -9.72 -6.40
CA PHE A 164 -11.73 -9.55 -5.61
C PHE A 164 -12.54 -8.34 -6.08
N VAL A 165 -13.87 -8.48 -6.05
CA VAL A 165 -14.81 -7.42 -6.43
C VAL A 165 -15.96 -7.37 -5.44
N LEU A 166 -16.34 -6.17 -4.99
CA LEU A 166 -17.39 -5.97 -3.99
C LEU A 166 -18.75 -5.80 -4.68
N THR A 167 -19.77 -6.51 -4.21
CA THR A 167 -21.16 -6.40 -4.69
C THR A 167 -22.13 -6.03 -3.56
N ASP A 168 -23.37 -5.72 -3.91
CA ASP A 168 -24.45 -5.34 -2.98
C ASP A 168 -24.19 -4.04 -2.20
N ILE A 169 -23.48 -3.12 -2.84
CA ILE A 169 -23.11 -1.82 -2.25
C ILE A 169 -24.33 -0.99 -1.92
N ALA A 170 -24.36 -0.51 -0.68
CA ALA A 170 -25.44 0.30 -0.12
C ALA A 170 -26.81 -0.38 -0.22
N MET A 171 -26.90 -1.70 -0.43
CA MET A 171 -28.19 -2.39 -0.60
C MET A 171 -28.86 -2.79 0.72
N ALA A 172 -28.19 -2.62 1.87
CA ALA A 172 -28.81 -2.78 3.18
C ALA A 172 -29.92 -1.73 3.41
N GLU A 173 -31.06 -2.17 3.96
CA GLU A 173 -32.18 -1.29 4.30
C GLU A 173 -32.01 -0.63 5.67
N THR A 174 -31.30 -1.32 6.56
CA THR A 174 -30.94 -0.86 7.90
C THR A 174 -29.43 -0.90 8.03
N ALA A 175 -28.79 0.27 8.08
CA ALA A 175 -27.44 0.35 8.63
C ALA A 175 -27.59 0.04 10.12
N ASP A 176 -27.12 -1.12 10.56
CA ASP A 176 -26.96 -1.39 11.98
C ASP A 176 -25.91 -0.41 12.50
N PRO A 177 -26.24 0.49 13.45
CA PRO A 177 -25.31 1.47 13.99
C PRO A 177 -24.05 0.83 14.58
N ASP A 178 -24.15 -0.43 15.01
CA ASP A 178 -23.04 -1.19 15.61
C ASP A 178 -22.24 -1.98 14.55
N ASN A 179 -22.79 -2.18 13.35
CA ASN A 179 -22.14 -2.92 12.26
C ASN A 179 -21.46 -1.95 11.26
N SER A 180 -20.30 -1.45 11.67
CA SER A 180 -19.45 -0.65 10.79
C SER A 180 -18.78 -1.51 9.71
N ASP A 181 -18.50 -0.92 8.54
CA ASP A 181 -17.68 -1.60 7.51
C ASP A 181 -16.31 -2.03 8.07
N ILE A 182 -15.77 -1.31 9.07
CA ILE A 182 -14.53 -1.67 9.76
C ILE A 182 -14.66 -3.01 10.50
N THR A 183 -15.75 -3.20 11.24
CA THR A 183 -16.02 -4.48 11.93
C THR A 183 -16.10 -5.61 10.91
N ALA A 184 -16.82 -5.39 9.80
CA ALA A 184 -17.00 -6.38 8.75
C ALA A 184 -15.69 -6.74 8.01
N ILE A 185 -14.72 -5.82 7.92
CA ILE A 185 -13.36 -6.14 7.45
C ILE A 185 -12.72 -7.17 8.39
N GLY A 186 -12.73 -6.92 9.70
CA GLY A 186 -12.20 -7.85 10.71
C GLY A 186 -12.86 -9.23 10.65
N GLU A 187 -14.19 -9.25 10.59
CA GLU A 187 -14.98 -10.48 10.51
C GLU A 187 -14.66 -11.27 9.23
N THR A 188 -14.53 -10.59 8.10
CA THR A 188 -14.22 -11.22 6.81
C THR A 188 -12.82 -11.83 6.81
N LEU A 189 -11.83 -11.15 7.39
CA LEU A 189 -10.45 -11.66 7.50
C LEU A 189 -10.37 -12.86 8.45
N GLN A 190 -11.07 -12.79 9.59
CA GLN A 190 -11.16 -13.90 10.54
C GLN A 190 -11.87 -15.10 9.91
N TRP A 191 -12.98 -14.86 9.20
CA TRP A 191 -13.69 -15.89 8.44
C TRP A 191 -12.82 -16.51 7.36
N TYR A 192 -12.00 -15.73 6.65
CA TYR A 192 -11.08 -16.30 5.67
C TYR A 192 -10.09 -17.27 6.35
N ALA A 193 -9.54 -16.91 7.52
CA ALA A 193 -8.64 -17.79 8.26
C ALA A 193 -9.32 -19.06 8.80
N PHE A 194 -10.50 -18.95 9.41
CA PHE A 194 -11.09 -20.06 10.20
C PHE A 194 -12.35 -20.70 9.58
N GLY A 195 -12.99 -20.04 8.63
CA GLY A 195 -14.28 -20.43 8.04
C GLY A 195 -15.50 -20.03 8.89
N ASN A 196 -15.28 -19.28 9.97
CA ASN A 196 -16.33 -18.73 10.85
C ASN A 196 -15.83 -17.43 11.51
N THR A 197 -16.76 -16.66 12.10
CA THR A 197 -16.55 -15.33 12.70
C THR A 197 -16.59 -15.33 14.24
N ASN A 198 -16.68 -16.50 14.88
CA ASN A 198 -16.88 -16.61 16.34
C ASN A 198 -15.61 -17.08 17.05
N ASN A 199 -14.44 -16.68 16.56
CA ASN A 199 -13.19 -17.26 17.03
C ASN A 199 -12.22 -16.18 17.52
N ASP A 200 -12.09 -16.03 18.84
CA ASP A 200 -11.10 -15.12 19.47
C ASP A 200 -9.64 -15.56 19.25
N THR A 201 -9.43 -16.58 18.42
CA THR A 201 -8.10 -17.06 18.06
C THR A 201 -7.44 -16.13 17.05
N ALA A 202 -6.20 -15.74 17.36
CA ALA A 202 -5.31 -15.01 16.46
C ALA A 202 -5.16 -15.73 15.10
N ILE A 203 -5.31 -15.01 13.98
CA ILE A 203 -5.19 -15.55 12.61
C ILE A 203 -3.81 -16.16 12.35
N SER A 204 -2.79 -15.72 13.09
CA SER A 204 -1.44 -16.29 13.04
C SER A 204 -1.32 -17.75 13.45
N LYS A 205 -2.35 -18.31 14.11
CA LYS A 205 -2.45 -19.75 14.35
C LYS A 205 -2.65 -20.54 13.06
N VAL A 206 -3.31 -19.96 12.05
CA VAL A 206 -3.46 -20.55 10.71
C VAL A 206 -2.31 -20.10 9.81
N PHE A 207 -1.92 -18.83 9.92
CA PHE A 207 -0.89 -18.22 9.09
C PHE A 207 0.22 -17.60 9.94
N PRO A 208 1.24 -18.36 10.39
CA PRO A 208 2.28 -17.85 11.28
C PRO A 208 2.99 -16.57 10.77
N ALA A 209 3.13 -16.43 9.45
CA ALA A 209 3.70 -15.25 8.80
C ALA A 209 2.86 -13.97 8.95
N LEU A 210 1.59 -14.09 9.35
CA LEU A 210 0.63 -12.99 9.49
C LEU A 210 0.42 -12.55 10.94
N LYS A 211 1.34 -12.87 11.87
CA LYS A 211 1.29 -12.40 13.27
C LYS A 211 1.06 -10.90 13.42
N PHE A 212 1.58 -10.12 12.48
CA PHE A 212 1.34 -8.68 12.40
C PHE A 212 -0.15 -8.30 12.27
N TYR A 213 -0.92 -9.07 11.49
CA TYR A 213 -2.34 -8.80 11.24
C TYR A 213 -3.25 -9.20 12.40
N ASP A 214 -2.75 -9.94 13.40
CA ASP A 214 -3.53 -10.31 14.59
C ASP A 214 -4.11 -9.07 15.28
N ARG A 215 -3.26 -8.05 15.51
CA ARG A 215 -3.69 -6.78 16.13
C ARG A 215 -4.65 -5.98 15.27
N ILE A 216 -4.51 -6.06 13.94
CA ILE A 216 -5.42 -5.37 13.02
C ILE A 216 -6.82 -5.99 13.15
N VAL A 217 -6.91 -7.32 13.07
CA VAL A 217 -8.18 -8.04 13.20
C VAL A 217 -8.78 -7.82 14.60
N GLU A 218 -7.98 -7.90 15.66
CA GLU A 218 -8.41 -7.64 17.04
C GLU A 218 -9.02 -6.24 17.20
N ARG A 219 -8.34 -5.20 16.71
CA ARG A 219 -8.84 -3.81 16.78
C ARG A 219 -10.03 -3.55 15.87
N CYS A 220 -10.28 -4.35 14.84
CA CYS A 220 -11.53 -4.26 14.08
C CYS A 220 -12.72 -4.82 14.87
N LEU A 221 -12.48 -5.86 15.68
CA LEU A 221 -13.54 -6.65 16.33
C LEU A 221 -13.81 -6.26 17.80
N THR A 222 -12.89 -5.54 18.44
CA THR A 222 -13.01 -5.16 19.85
C THR A 222 -14.29 -4.35 20.13
N GLN A 223 -14.91 -4.59 21.30
CA GLN A 223 -16.05 -3.79 21.78
C GLN A 223 -15.65 -2.46 22.41
N ASP A 224 -14.36 -2.30 22.73
CA ASP A 224 -13.82 -1.04 23.25
C ASP A 224 -13.67 -0.01 22.13
N THR A 225 -14.56 0.99 22.11
CA THR A 225 -14.57 2.05 21.10
C THR A 225 -13.30 2.90 21.12
N GLN A 226 -12.56 2.99 22.24
CA GLN A 226 -11.29 3.72 22.28
C GLN A 226 -10.16 2.96 21.57
N GLN A 227 -10.26 1.63 21.51
CA GLN A 227 -9.27 0.78 20.84
C GLN A 227 -9.66 0.45 19.41
N ARG A 228 -10.96 0.45 19.09
CA ARG A 228 -11.46 0.14 17.76
C ARG A 228 -10.99 1.17 16.75
N PHE A 229 -10.69 0.72 15.53
CA PHE A 229 -10.48 1.64 14.41
C PHE A 229 -11.78 2.36 14.06
N HIS A 230 -11.71 3.67 13.84
CA HIS A 230 -12.88 4.47 13.45
C HIS A 230 -12.93 4.71 11.94
N THR A 231 -11.79 4.68 11.26
CA THR A 231 -11.67 4.86 9.82
C THR A 231 -10.70 3.85 9.22
N VAL A 232 -10.81 3.60 7.91
CA VAL A 232 -9.82 2.78 7.19
C VAL A 232 -8.45 3.46 7.18
N ASP A 233 -8.38 4.80 7.16
CA ASP A 233 -7.12 5.53 7.22
C ASP A 233 -6.37 5.26 8.53
N GLU A 234 -7.08 5.18 9.66
CA GLU A 234 -6.47 4.82 10.95
C GLU A 234 -5.90 3.39 10.91
N MET A 235 -6.64 2.45 10.30
CA MET A 235 -6.19 1.07 10.13
C MET A 235 -4.95 0.98 9.25
N LEU A 236 -4.92 1.68 8.12
CA LEU A 236 -3.78 1.73 7.21
C LEU A 236 -2.57 2.42 7.85
N ALA A 237 -2.78 3.54 8.55
CA ALA A 237 -1.71 4.21 9.29
C ALA A 237 -1.13 3.31 10.38
N PHE A 238 -1.98 2.61 11.15
CA PHE A 238 -1.51 1.63 12.12
C PHE A 238 -0.73 0.50 11.45
N ALA A 239 -1.20 0.02 10.29
CA ALA A 239 -0.50 -1.01 9.54
C ALA A 239 0.89 -0.53 9.05
N GLU A 240 1.02 0.72 8.62
CA GLU A 240 2.31 1.31 8.24
C GLU A 240 3.23 1.57 9.44
N ILE A 241 2.70 2.10 10.55
CA ILE A 241 3.47 2.33 11.78
C ILE A 241 4.02 1.01 12.33
N GLN A 242 3.21 -0.05 12.32
CA GLN A 242 3.64 -1.36 12.82
C GLN A 242 4.46 -2.17 11.78
N LYS A 243 4.58 -1.69 10.53
CA LYS A 243 5.63 -2.14 9.59
C LYS A 243 6.99 -1.56 9.94
N GLU A 244 7.10 -0.58 10.85
CA GLU A 244 8.38 -0.25 11.48
C GLU A 244 8.92 -1.52 12.13
N ARG A 245 10.00 -2.03 11.54
CA ARG A 245 10.64 -3.28 11.95
C ARG A 245 11.07 -3.18 13.41
N ASP A 246 11.14 -4.34 14.09
CA ASP A 246 11.66 -4.39 15.46
C ASP A 246 13.02 -3.66 15.51
N PRO A 247 13.18 -2.66 16.40
CA PRO A 247 14.41 -1.88 16.47
C PRO A 247 15.67 -2.73 16.67
N ASN A 248 15.58 -3.84 17.41
CA ASN A 248 16.72 -4.73 17.62
C ASN A 248 17.07 -5.50 16.35
N ASP A 249 16.09 -5.89 15.54
CA ASP A 249 16.34 -6.56 14.27
C ASP A 249 17.00 -5.60 13.27
N LEU A 250 16.58 -4.34 13.23
CA LEU A 250 17.24 -3.29 12.45
C LEU A 250 18.69 -3.08 12.89
N LEU A 251 18.92 -2.93 14.20
CA LEU A 251 20.26 -2.76 14.79
C LEU A 251 21.17 -3.95 14.47
N LYS A 252 20.68 -5.18 14.66
CA LYS A 252 21.43 -6.41 14.36
C LYS A 252 21.76 -6.51 12.88
N GLU A 253 20.82 -6.23 11.99
CA GLU A 253 21.06 -6.36 10.55
C GLU A 253 22.06 -5.32 10.06
N PHE A 254 21.95 -4.06 10.49
CA PHE A 254 22.94 -3.03 10.16
C PHE A 254 24.34 -3.41 10.65
N SER A 255 24.44 -3.80 11.92
CA SER A 255 25.72 -4.24 12.51
C SER A 255 26.28 -5.48 11.80
N LEU A 256 25.42 -6.43 11.42
CA LEU A 256 25.80 -7.64 10.68
C LEU A 256 26.37 -7.31 9.30
N ILE A 257 25.76 -6.41 8.54
CA ILE A 257 26.26 -5.98 7.22
C ILE A 257 27.66 -5.38 7.36
N CYS A 258 27.89 -4.51 8.34
CA CYS A 258 29.20 -3.93 8.63
C CYS A 258 30.24 -5.00 9.02
N ARG A 259 29.93 -5.84 10.02
CA ARG A 259 30.83 -6.88 10.55
C ARG A 259 31.18 -7.96 9.54
N LYS A 260 30.23 -8.38 8.70
CA LYS A 260 30.43 -9.38 7.66
C LYS A 260 31.39 -8.89 6.57
N ASN A 261 31.35 -7.60 6.23
CA ASN A 261 32.22 -7.03 5.20
C ASN A 261 33.61 -6.66 5.72
N PHE A 262 33.75 -6.40 7.03
CA PHE A 262 35.02 -6.03 7.67
C PHE A 262 35.29 -6.85 8.95
N PRO A 263 35.42 -8.18 8.85
CA PRO A 263 35.47 -9.06 10.02
C PRO A 263 36.80 -9.03 10.79
N LYS A 264 37.89 -8.54 10.19
CA LYS A 264 39.22 -8.49 10.84
C LYS A 264 39.51 -7.13 11.47
N GLU A 265 38.79 -6.10 11.03
CA GLU A 265 39.06 -4.70 11.32
C GLU A 265 38.10 -4.10 12.37
N LEU A 266 36.99 -4.79 12.68
CA LEU A 266 36.04 -4.40 13.73
C LEU A 266 36.37 -5.11 15.05
N PRO A 267 36.56 -4.32 16.13
CA PRO A 267 35.39 -4.05 16.97
C PRO A 267 35.16 -2.58 17.32
N GLU A 268 35.84 -1.61 16.70
CA GLU A 268 35.56 -0.19 16.95
C GLU A 268 35.55 0.68 15.69
N PHE A 269 36.62 0.68 14.88
CA PHE A 269 36.73 1.59 13.74
C PHE A 269 37.46 0.98 12.55
N VAL A 270 36.85 1.11 11.37
CA VAL A 270 37.44 0.72 10.09
C VAL A 270 37.56 1.95 9.20
N HIS A 271 38.69 2.10 8.51
CA HIS A 271 38.83 2.99 7.37
C HIS A 271 39.07 2.15 6.12
N CYS A 272 38.34 2.44 5.04
CA CYS A 272 38.43 1.69 3.78
C CYS A 272 38.36 2.64 2.58
N SER A 273 39.40 2.62 1.75
CA SER A 273 39.47 3.31 0.44
C SER A 273 39.45 2.34 -0.75
N ASP A 274 39.31 1.04 -0.50
CA ASP A 274 39.19 0.01 -1.54
C ASP A 274 37.78 0.04 -2.15
N GLN A 275 37.69 0.52 -3.39
CA GLN A 275 36.44 0.69 -4.12
C GLN A 275 35.66 -0.62 -4.30
N ALA A 276 36.33 -1.76 -4.48
CA ALA A 276 35.65 -3.04 -4.63
C ALA A 276 34.97 -3.47 -3.32
N LYS A 277 35.64 -3.24 -2.18
CA LYS A 277 35.05 -3.48 -0.85
C LYS A 277 33.89 -2.53 -0.56
N ILE A 278 34.03 -1.25 -0.91
CA ILE A 278 32.98 -0.23 -0.73
C ILE A 278 31.73 -0.60 -1.54
N VAL A 279 31.88 -0.93 -2.83
CA VAL A 279 30.75 -1.36 -3.67
C VAL A 279 30.11 -2.63 -3.13
N LYS A 280 30.91 -3.59 -2.64
CA LYS A 280 30.38 -4.81 -2.02
C LYS A 280 29.53 -4.51 -0.78
N LEU A 281 30.00 -3.62 0.11
CA LEU A 281 29.25 -3.18 1.30
C LEU A 281 27.91 -2.56 0.89
N PHE A 282 27.92 -1.58 -0.03
CA PHE A 282 26.70 -0.91 -0.47
C PHE A 282 25.75 -1.86 -1.21
N SER A 283 26.25 -2.88 -1.92
CA SER A 283 25.41 -3.89 -2.58
C SER A 283 24.60 -4.72 -1.58
N GLU A 284 25.13 -4.99 -0.38
CA GLU A 284 24.36 -5.65 0.69
C GLU A 284 23.21 -4.75 1.18
N PHE A 285 23.44 -3.43 1.30
CA PHE A 285 22.38 -2.47 1.60
C PHE A 285 21.34 -2.35 0.49
N VAL A 286 21.73 -2.41 -0.79
CA VAL A 286 20.79 -2.47 -1.94
C VAL A 286 19.87 -3.68 -1.80
N GLY A 287 20.42 -4.85 -1.47
CA GLY A 287 19.65 -6.08 -1.26
C GLY A 287 18.73 -6.05 -0.04
N LYS A 288 18.93 -5.08 0.87
CA LYS A 288 18.17 -4.91 2.11
C LYS A 288 17.39 -3.60 2.18
N LYS A 289 17.26 -2.86 1.06
CA LYS A 289 16.58 -1.55 1.02
C LYS A 289 15.14 -1.62 1.54
N GLU A 290 14.38 -2.66 1.18
CA GLU A 290 13.00 -2.87 1.64
C GLU A 290 12.93 -3.33 3.10
N PHE A 291 13.98 -4.00 3.59
CA PHE A 291 14.06 -4.41 4.98
C PHE A 291 14.21 -3.20 5.90
N PHE A 292 15.11 -2.27 5.57
CA PHE A 292 15.33 -1.06 6.36
C PHE A 292 14.24 0.01 6.13
N GLY A 293 13.77 0.18 4.90
CA GLY A 293 12.78 1.20 4.55
C GLY A 293 13.21 2.60 4.98
N SER A 294 12.29 3.36 5.58
CA SER A 294 12.55 4.71 6.10
C SER A 294 13.44 4.75 7.36
N ASN A 295 13.79 3.59 7.94
CA ASN A 295 14.59 3.52 9.17
C ASN A 295 16.08 3.69 8.92
N LEU A 296 16.57 3.61 7.69
CA LEU A 296 17.97 3.85 7.36
C LEU A 296 18.08 5.19 6.63
N VAL A 297 18.90 6.08 7.17
CA VAL A 297 19.02 7.46 6.67
C VAL A 297 20.47 7.80 6.41
N TYR A 298 20.68 8.74 5.48
CA TYR A 298 21.94 9.46 5.37
C TYR A 298 21.72 10.95 5.66
N PHE A 299 22.71 11.60 6.26
CA PHE A 299 22.54 12.97 6.76
C PHE A 299 23.84 13.77 6.81
N THR A 300 23.66 15.09 6.72
CA THR A 300 24.64 16.14 7.03
C THR A 300 24.24 16.86 8.31
N ASP A 301 24.85 18.02 8.61
CA ASP A 301 24.42 18.90 9.68
C ASP A 301 23.13 19.70 9.35
N VAL A 302 22.73 19.72 8.08
CA VAL A 302 21.58 20.47 7.58
C VAL A 302 20.45 19.54 7.15
N ASP A 303 20.77 18.49 6.40
CA ASP A 303 19.80 17.68 5.67
C ASP A 303 19.81 16.23 6.13
N ARG A 304 18.65 15.57 6.05
CA ARG A 304 18.46 14.15 6.33
C ARG A 304 17.52 13.54 5.31
N HIS A 305 17.93 12.41 4.75
CA HIS A 305 17.16 11.70 3.74
C HIS A 305 17.15 10.20 4.01
N VAL A 306 16.12 9.51 3.52
CA VAL A 306 16.07 8.05 3.53
C VAL A 306 17.18 7.52 2.61
N PHE A 307 17.95 6.58 3.12
CA PHE A 307 19.04 5.94 2.39
C PHE A 307 18.51 4.69 1.68
N ALA A 308 18.36 4.79 0.37
CA ALA A 308 17.91 3.73 -0.52
C ALA A 308 18.91 3.58 -1.67
N PRO A 309 20.04 2.87 -1.45
CA PRO A 309 21.15 2.92 -2.38
C PRO A 309 20.86 2.19 -3.69
N GLN A 310 21.51 2.65 -4.76
CA GLN A 310 21.61 1.97 -6.06
C GLN A 310 23.01 2.16 -6.65
N ILE A 311 23.65 1.05 -7.05
CA ILE A 311 24.97 1.08 -7.70
C ILE A 311 24.81 1.45 -9.17
N CYS A 312 25.49 2.51 -9.61
CA CYS A 312 25.49 2.93 -11.02
C CYS A 312 26.71 2.35 -11.76
N LYS A 313 26.54 2.06 -13.06
CA LYS A 313 27.61 1.47 -13.90
C LYS A 313 28.84 2.38 -14.08
N ASN A 314 28.69 3.68 -13.87
CA ASN A 314 29.70 4.71 -14.07
C ASN A 314 30.53 5.04 -12.81
N GLY A 315 30.47 4.18 -11.78
CA GLY A 315 31.21 4.36 -10.53
C GLY A 315 30.55 5.34 -9.53
N TYR A 316 29.33 5.80 -9.82
CA TYR A 316 28.51 6.54 -8.88
C TYR A 316 27.64 5.59 -8.06
N ILE A 317 27.23 6.06 -6.89
CA ILE A 317 26.23 5.40 -6.06
C ILE A 317 25.12 6.42 -5.81
N LYS A 318 23.89 6.09 -6.20
CA LYS A 318 22.71 6.84 -5.78
C LYS A 318 22.43 6.50 -4.32
N PHE A 319 22.26 7.49 -3.46
CA PHE A 319 21.92 7.29 -2.04
C PHE A 319 20.41 7.36 -1.80
N ASP A 320 19.67 7.98 -2.72
CA ASP A 320 18.20 8.01 -2.78
C ASP A 320 17.76 7.90 -4.26
N ASN A 321 16.51 8.23 -4.58
CA ASN A 321 15.98 8.18 -5.95
C ASN A 321 16.67 9.13 -6.96
N SER A 322 17.50 10.07 -6.51
CA SER A 322 18.12 11.12 -7.32
C SER A 322 19.60 11.38 -7.00
N SER A 323 19.97 11.46 -5.72
CA SER A 323 21.25 11.98 -5.23
C SER A 323 22.40 11.04 -5.54
N GLN A 324 23.29 11.45 -6.45
CA GLN A 324 24.45 10.69 -6.91
C GLN A 324 25.74 11.15 -6.24
N PHE A 325 26.41 10.20 -5.59
CA PHE A 325 27.68 10.38 -4.92
C PHE A 325 28.78 9.61 -5.63
N ARG A 326 29.97 10.19 -5.68
CA ARG A 326 31.21 9.49 -6.02
C ARG A 326 32.01 9.29 -4.74
N VAL A 327 31.91 8.09 -4.17
CA VAL A 327 32.51 7.74 -2.88
C VAL A 327 34.03 7.56 -3.03
N LEU A 328 34.81 8.28 -2.22
CA LEU A 328 36.26 8.20 -2.19
C LEU A 328 36.72 7.13 -1.20
N ASP A 329 36.25 7.22 0.03
CA ASP A 329 36.51 6.27 1.11
C ASP A 329 35.41 6.35 2.17
N ILE A 330 35.46 5.42 3.12
CA ILE A 330 34.49 5.30 4.22
C ILE A 330 35.18 5.03 5.55
N TRP A 331 34.54 5.49 6.62
CA TRP A 331 34.81 5.04 7.99
C TRP A 331 33.58 4.32 8.52
N ILE A 332 33.78 3.19 9.17
CA ILE A 332 32.71 2.43 9.83
C ILE A 332 33.02 2.41 11.31
N HIS A 333 32.08 2.92 12.11
CA HIS A 333 32.09 2.71 13.55
C HIS A 333 31.13 1.57 13.87
N SER A 334 31.57 0.60 14.67
CA SER A 334 30.65 -0.34 15.30
C SER A 334 31.22 -0.77 16.63
N ASP A 335 30.45 -0.68 17.71
CA ASP A 335 30.90 -1.03 19.05
C ASP A 335 29.99 -2.09 19.72
N ASN A 336 30.09 -2.27 21.04
CA ASN A 336 29.26 -3.24 21.77
C ASN A 336 27.78 -2.82 21.86
N ASP A 337 27.49 -1.53 21.71
CA ASP A 337 26.15 -0.97 21.66
C ASP A 337 25.82 -0.55 20.22
N MET A 338 25.09 -1.40 19.51
CA MET A 338 24.74 -1.23 18.10
C MET A 338 24.05 0.12 17.78
N ARG A 339 23.56 0.85 18.79
CA ARG A 339 23.03 2.21 18.64
C ARG A 339 24.10 3.25 18.30
N ASN A 340 25.38 2.89 18.36
CA ASN A 340 26.50 3.72 17.93
C ASN A 340 27.03 3.33 16.55
N ASP A 341 26.43 2.34 15.88
CA ASP A 341 26.93 1.88 14.59
C ASP A 341 26.56 2.89 13.46
N TYR A 342 27.57 3.41 12.76
CA TYR A 342 27.38 4.29 11.60
C TYR A 342 28.45 4.08 10.53
N ILE A 343 28.15 4.57 9.32
CA ILE A 343 29.12 4.70 8.23
C ILE A 343 29.27 6.19 7.92
N LEU A 344 30.48 6.71 7.99
CA LEU A 344 30.84 8.04 7.48
C LEU A 344 31.42 7.85 6.09
N VAL A 345 30.84 8.56 5.12
CA VAL A 345 31.23 8.50 3.71
C VAL A 345 31.89 9.81 3.33
N HIS A 346 33.10 9.74 2.78
CA HIS A 346 33.73 10.86 2.09
C HIS A 346 33.47 10.73 0.59
N HIS A 347 32.97 11.80 -0.01
CA HIS A 347 32.62 11.82 -1.42
C HIS A 347 33.32 12.99 -2.12
N SER A 348 33.71 12.79 -3.37
CA SER A 348 34.34 13.84 -4.16
C SER A 348 33.35 14.90 -4.62
N ASN A 349 33.88 16.02 -5.10
CA ASN A 349 33.14 16.88 -6.02
C ASN A 349 32.79 16.10 -7.30
N THR A 350 31.69 16.47 -7.93
CA THR A 350 31.24 15.87 -9.18
C THR A 350 31.14 16.92 -10.28
N LEU A 351 31.16 16.49 -11.54
CA LEU A 351 30.98 17.37 -12.69
C LEU A 351 29.49 17.45 -13.07
N PRO A 352 29.01 18.63 -13.50
CA PRO A 352 27.63 18.78 -13.97
C PRO A 352 27.39 17.92 -15.21
N GLU A 353 26.11 17.65 -15.49
CA GLU A 353 25.67 17.02 -16.72
C GLU A 353 25.18 18.08 -17.71
N LYS A 354 25.32 17.83 -19.00
CA LYS A 354 24.88 18.79 -20.03
C LYS A 354 23.47 18.46 -20.50
N VAL A 355 22.50 19.31 -20.16
CA VAL A 355 21.09 19.17 -20.56
C VAL A 355 20.67 20.43 -21.31
N ASN A 356 20.14 20.26 -22.52
CA ASN A 356 19.78 21.36 -23.42
C ASN A 356 20.90 22.41 -23.57
N GLY A 357 22.15 21.93 -23.63
CA GLY A 357 23.35 22.76 -23.77
C GLY A 357 23.82 23.49 -22.51
N LYS A 358 23.12 23.36 -21.38
CA LYS A 358 23.48 23.99 -20.09
C LYS A 358 24.04 22.95 -19.13
N ASP A 359 25.04 23.36 -18.36
CA ASP A 359 25.60 22.54 -17.29
C ASP A 359 24.66 22.59 -16.07
N VAL A 360 24.11 21.43 -15.70
CA VAL A 360 23.18 21.28 -14.58
C VAL A 360 23.60 20.13 -13.67
N TYR A 361 23.38 20.28 -12.37
CA TYR A 361 23.60 19.20 -11.39
C TYR A 361 22.34 18.39 -11.14
N ARG A 362 21.17 18.91 -11.50
CA ARG A 362 19.87 18.27 -11.36
C ARG A 362 19.22 18.12 -12.72
N TRP A 363 18.83 16.90 -13.05
CA TRP A 363 18.14 16.59 -14.29
C TRP A 363 17.31 15.31 -14.15
N ALA A 364 16.57 14.96 -15.20
CA ALA A 364 15.93 13.67 -15.30
C ALA A 364 16.16 13.03 -16.67
N VAL A 365 15.94 11.72 -16.72
CA VAL A 365 15.96 10.93 -17.95
C VAL A 365 14.58 10.33 -18.15
N TYR A 366 14.00 10.52 -19.33
CA TYR A 366 12.73 9.92 -19.74
C TYR A 366 12.98 8.77 -20.71
N GLU A 367 12.30 7.64 -20.50
CA GLU A 367 12.40 6.42 -21.33
C GLU A 367 13.85 5.93 -21.53
N ASP A 368 14.70 6.04 -20.51
CA ASP A 368 16.11 5.60 -20.49
C ASP A 368 17.09 6.35 -21.42
N HIS A 369 16.64 7.31 -22.24
CA HIS A 369 17.52 7.97 -23.22
C HIS A 369 17.32 9.48 -23.38
N MET A 370 16.13 10.01 -23.09
CA MET A 370 15.85 11.43 -23.30
C MET A 370 16.23 12.26 -22.06
N LEU A 371 17.27 13.09 -22.18
CA LEU A 371 17.64 14.03 -21.12
C LEU A 371 16.67 15.20 -21.09
N ILE A 372 16.06 15.43 -19.93
CA ILE A 372 15.16 16.55 -19.69
C ILE A 372 15.59 17.31 -18.45
N THR A 373 15.21 18.58 -18.41
CA THR A 373 15.43 19.43 -17.24
C THR A 373 14.60 18.93 -16.06
N TRP A 374 15.02 19.31 -14.85
CA TRP A 374 14.27 18.96 -13.64
C TRP A 374 12.86 19.56 -13.67
N GLU A 375 12.73 20.78 -14.21
CA GLU A 375 11.49 21.52 -14.34
C GLU A 375 10.50 20.83 -15.28
N GLU A 376 10.95 20.35 -16.45
CA GLU A 376 10.13 19.56 -17.39
C GLU A 376 9.62 18.27 -16.76
N ALA A 377 10.48 17.57 -16.02
CA ALA A 377 10.10 16.36 -15.31
C ALA A 377 9.02 16.62 -14.24
N MET A 378 9.11 17.76 -13.54
CA MET A 378 8.17 18.14 -12.48
C MET A 378 6.83 18.63 -13.02
N ASN A 379 6.82 19.39 -14.11
CA ASN A 379 5.59 19.93 -14.68
C ASN A 379 4.83 18.91 -15.56
N GLY A 380 5.47 17.79 -15.92
CA GLY A 380 4.86 16.69 -16.69
C GLY A 380 4.90 16.87 -18.20
N PHE A 381 5.64 17.87 -18.70
CA PHE A 381 5.78 18.17 -20.12
C PHE A 381 7.24 18.49 -20.45
N ALA A 382 7.76 17.94 -21.55
CA ALA A 382 9.09 18.27 -22.05
C ALA A 382 9.01 18.92 -23.42
N GLU A 383 9.94 19.83 -23.71
CA GLU A 383 10.10 20.43 -25.04
C GLU A 383 11.24 19.70 -25.78
N CYS A 384 10.91 19.04 -26.89
CA CYS A 384 11.87 18.31 -27.70
C CYS A 384 11.80 18.82 -29.14
N GLU A 385 12.88 19.43 -29.64
CA GLU A 385 12.97 19.97 -31.00
C GLU A 385 11.84 20.97 -31.39
N GLY A 386 11.23 21.62 -30.39
CA GLY A 386 10.13 22.59 -30.57
C GLY A 386 8.73 22.01 -30.38
N ASP A 387 8.60 20.70 -30.18
CA ASP A 387 7.33 20.04 -29.84
C ASP A 387 7.22 19.80 -28.33
N ILE A 388 6.00 19.97 -27.79
CA ILE A 388 5.69 19.70 -26.38
C ILE A 388 5.10 18.29 -26.26
N ILE A 389 5.77 17.44 -25.49
CA ILE A 389 5.32 16.07 -25.21
C ILE A 389 4.87 15.91 -23.76
N ALA A 390 3.77 15.19 -23.54
CA ALA A 390 3.32 14.81 -22.20
C ALA A 390 4.14 13.62 -21.70
N LEU A 391 4.61 13.67 -20.46
CA LEU A 391 5.47 12.67 -19.86
C LEU A 391 4.68 11.69 -18.99
N ASP A 392 4.94 10.39 -19.15
CA ASP A 392 4.54 9.38 -18.17
C ASP A 392 5.51 9.41 -16.97
N ARG A 393 4.99 9.78 -15.80
CA ARG A 393 5.78 9.88 -14.55
C ARG A 393 6.48 8.58 -14.16
N ASN A 394 5.94 7.42 -14.55
CA ASN A 394 6.54 6.13 -14.23
C ASN A 394 7.80 5.82 -15.06
N LYS A 395 8.04 6.60 -16.12
CA LYS A 395 9.19 6.43 -17.03
C LYS A 395 10.26 7.52 -16.82
N ILE A 396 10.17 8.29 -15.74
CA ILE A 396 11.10 9.36 -15.40
C ILE A 396 12.05 8.87 -14.31
N GLU A 397 13.35 8.99 -14.54
CA GLU A 397 14.38 8.75 -13.54
C GLU A 397 15.11 10.05 -13.20
N PHE A 398 15.21 10.38 -11.91
CA PHE A 398 15.82 11.62 -11.44
C PHE A 398 17.30 11.46 -11.11
N TYR A 399 18.04 12.56 -11.27
CA TYR A 399 19.47 12.63 -11.04
C TYR A 399 19.85 13.97 -10.39
N ASN A 400 20.65 13.91 -9.33
CA ASN A 400 21.17 15.06 -8.59
C ASN A 400 22.64 14.80 -8.19
N ARG A 401 23.60 15.34 -8.93
CA ARG A 401 25.03 15.20 -8.65
C ARG A 401 25.50 16.19 -7.59
N ILE A 402 26.27 15.73 -6.60
CA ILE A 402 26.73 16.58 -5.50
C ILE A 402 27.96 17.42 -5.93
N PRO A 403 27.86 18.76 -5.98
CA PRO A 403 28.86 19.61 -6.66
C PRO A 403 30.16 19.80 -5.86
N ARG A 404 30.17 19.48 -4.57
CA ARG A 404 31.31 19.73 -3.68
C ARG A 404 31.72 18.45 -2.97
N GLU A 405 33.02 18.34 -2.70
CA GLU A 405 33.55 17.30 -1.83
C GLU A 405 33.02 17.51 -0.40
N GLY A 406 32.76 16.41 0.29
CA GLY A 406 32.17 16.49 1.62
C GLY A 406 32.01 15.14 2.28
N TYR A 407 31.35 15.17 3.44
CA TYR A 407 31.11 14.01 4.26
C TYR A 407 29.61 13.84 4.50
N VAL A 408 29.15 12.59 4.57
CA VAL A 408 27.78 12.25 4.95
C VAL A 408 27.80 11.04 5.88
N PHE A 409 26.96 11.05 6.91
CA PHE A 409 26.75 9.88 7.75
C PHE A 409 25.62 9.01 7.18
N ILE A 410 25.69 7.70 7.41
CA ILE A 410 24.62 6.74 7.20
C ILE A 410 24.43 5.98 8.51
N ALA A 411 23.22 6.00 9.07
CA ALA A 411 22.89 5.30 10.30
C ALA A 411 21.38 5.06 10.43
N LEU A 412 20.98 4.27 11.44
CA LEU A 412 19.57 4.01 11.73
C LEU A 412 18.88 5.22 12.35
N ASN A 413 17.82 5.70 11.70
CA ASN A 413 17.02 6.83 12.12
C ASN A 413 16.37 6.57 13.48
N HIS A 414 16.35 7.58 14.35
CA HIS A 414 15.80 7.55 15.72
C HIS A 414 16.42 6.52 16.70
N LEU A 415 17.27 5.60 16.21
CA LEU A 415 17.95 4.58 17.01
C LEU A 415 19.42 4.93 17.26
N HIS A 416 20.04 5.70 16.35
CA HIS A 416 21.45 6.06 16.47
C HIS A 416 21.69 7.24 17.42
N SER A 417 22.74 7.15 18.25
CA SER A 417 23.11 8.17 19.24
C SER A 417 23.40 9.54 18.61
N LEU A 418 24.17 9.60 17.52
CA LEU A 418 24.44 10.85 16.78
C LEU A 418 23.16 11.57 16.32
N ILE A 419 22.10 10.83 16.00
CA ILE A 419 20.86 11.38 15.45
C ILE A 419 19.95 11.97 16.55
N SER A 420 20.29 11.75 17.82
CA SER A 420 19.59 12.33 18.97
C SER A 420 19.53 13.85 18.89
N PRO A 421 18.37 14.49 19.16
CA PRO A 421 18.27 15.95 19.22
C PRO A 421 19.29 16.61 20.16
N ALA A 422 19.72 15.91 21.22
CA ALA A 422 20.74 16.39 22.15
C ALA A 422 22.14 16.51 21.53
N ASN A 423 22.40 15.82 20.42
CA ASN A 423 23.71 15.74 19.75
C ASN A 423 23.82 16.65 18.52
N ILE A 424 22.78 17.42 18.16
CA ILE A 424 22.78 18.28 16.96
C ILE A 424 23.92 19.30 16.98
N CYS A 425 24.16 19.97 18.11
CA CYS A 425 25.24 20.95 18.22
C CYS A 425 26.62 20.30 18.08
N THR A 426 26.80 19.11 18.66
CA THR A 426 28.03 18.33 18.52
C THR A 426 28.25 17.95 17.05
N LEU A 427 27.24 17.40 16.37
CA LEU A 427 27.33 17.07 14.95
C LEU A 427 27.72 18.28 14.09
N LYS A 428 27.12 19.45 14.32
CA LYS A 428 27.46 20.69 13.62
C LYS A 428 28.93 21.07 13.79
N ASP A 429 29.46 20.97 15.01
CA ASP A 429 30.89 21.25 15.27
C ASP A 429 31.81 20.28 14.50
N TYR A 430 31.47 18.99 14.45
CA TYR A 430 32.28 18.01 13.72
C TYR A 430 32.19 18.19 12.20
N PHE A 431 31.02 18.46 11.64
CA PHE A 431 30.91 18.81 10.22
C PHE A 431 31.71 20.07 9.88
N PHE A 432 31.72 21.06 10.76
CA PHE A 432 32.60 22.22 10.63
C PHE A 432 34.07 21.81 10.66
N ARG A 433 34.52 20.98 11.61
CA ARG A 433 35.90 20.47 11.65
C ARG A 433 36.29 19.67 10.40
N PHE A 434 35.39 18.84 9.87
CA PHE A 434 35.60 18.07 8.64
C PHE A 434 35.80 18.95 7.40
N SER A 435 35.28 20.19 7.42
CA SER A 435 35.47 21.13 6.32
C SER A 435 36.89 21.73 6.25
N PHE A 436 37.67 21.66 7.33
CA PHE A 436 39.06 22.18 7.38
C PHE A 436 40.12 21.09 7.40
N ASN A 437 39.79 19.89 7.85
CA ASN A 437 40.73 18.79 8.02
C ASN A 437 40.18 17.48 7.48
N TYR A 438 41.03 16.69 6.84
CA TYR A 438 40.70 15.32 6.47
C TYR A 438 40.42 14.49 7.73
N VAL A 439 39.34 13.71 7.68
CA VAL A 439 38.87 12.92 8.83
C VAL A 439 39.92 11.89 9.23
N ASN A 440 40.16 11.78 10.53
CA ASN A 440 41.04 10.77 11.10
C ASN A 440 40.42 10.18 12.37
N ARG A 441 41.01 9.08 12.83
CA ARG A 441 40.53 8.32 13.99
C ARG A 441 40.37 9.18 15.25
N TYR A 442 41.30 10.11 15.53
CA TYR A 442 41.23 10.95 16.73
C TYR A 442 40.00 11.86 16.74
N ILE A 443 39.66 12.46 15.60
CA ILE A 443 38.48 13.32 15.49
C ILE A 443 37.19 12.50 15.68
N LEU A 444 37.15 11.28 15.13
CA LEU A 444 35.99 10.40 15.25
C LEU A 444 35.83 9.83 16.68
N ASP A 445 36.93 9.49 17.34
CA ASP A 445 36.94 9.06 18.74
C ASP A 445 36.45 10.19 19.67
N ASP A 446 36.92 11.43 19.46
CA ASP A 446 36.45 12.63 20.18
C ASP A 446 34.93 12.80 20.00
N MET A 447 34.42 12.65 18.77
CA MET A 447 33.00 12.77 18.45
C MET A 447 32.16 11.71 19.18
N ASN A 448 32.59 10.46 19.13
CA ASN A 448 31.86 9.35 19.74
C ASN A 448 31.83 9.46 21.26
N ASN A 449 32.91 9.92 21.88
CA ASN A 449 32.94 10.16 23.31
C ASN A 449 31.97 11.29 23.71
N MET A 450 31.97 12.41 22.98
CA MET A 450 31.06 13.52 23.25
C MET A 450 29.59 13.15 23.07
N THR A 451 29.27 12.33 22.09
CA THR A 451 27.88 11.95 21.76
C THR A 451 27.30 10.92 22.72
N LYS A 452 28.15 10.05 23.30
CA LYS A 452 27.78 9.11 24.37
C LYS A 452 27.43 9.83 25.68
N LEU A 453 28.12 10.91 26.04
CA LEU A 453 27.85 11.68 27.27
C LEU A 453 26.41 12.24 27.31
N HIS A 454 25.86 12.66 26.17
CA HIS A 454 24.50 13.20 26.09
C HIS A 454 23.40 12.14 26.19
N VAL A 455 23.70 10.85 25.96
CA VAL A 455 22.75 9.74 26.17
C VAL A 455 22.58 9.42 27.66
N THR A 456 23.59 9.72 28.49
CA THR A 456 23.63 9.40 29.93
C THR A 456 23.10 10.50 30.87
N SER A 457 22.77 11.68 30.35
CA SER A 457 22.20 12.77 31.16
C SER A 457 20.72 12.47 31.48
N PRO A 458 20.28 12.49 32.76
CA PRO A 458 18.91 12.12 33.11
C PRO A 458 17.93 13.07 32.41
N ARG A 459 16.96 12.51 31.68
CA ARG A 459 15.80 13.27 31.20
C ARG A 459 15.16 13.94 32.42
N ARG A 460 15.28 15.27 32.54
CA ARG A 460 14.47 16.02 33.51
C ARG A 460 13.01 15.73 33.20
N LYS A 461 12.31 15.21 34.21
CA LYS A 461 10.91 14.76 34.15
C LYS A 461 9.96 15.84 33.63
#